data_AF-A0A0G4N627-F1
#
_entry.id   AF-A0A0G4N627-F1
#
_cell.length_a   1.000
_cell.length_b   1.000
_cell.length_c   1.000
_cell.angle_alpha   90.00
_cell.angle_beta   90.00
_cell.angle_gamma   90.00
#
_symmetry.space_group_name_H-M   'P 1'
#
loop_
_entity.id
_entity.type
_entity.pdbx_description
1 polymer ?
#
loop_
_entity_poly.entity_id
_entity_poly.type
_entity_poly.pdbx_seq_one_letter_code
_entity_poly.pdbx_strand_id
1 'polypeptide(L)'
;MAAQPDFRQVAGAFTTLAEQSALLPNLPAVNGGGELLGLMQEMRREMTRLATAVGRIETRLSAVEATLGSLGERLAAESANNLARSLNGAANGQVLQPLRSLVTGRFVESFPRTLAELGDMNGRALTVLLEELGYSFEGSTAEKRRYLKHLCGVVTELV
;
A
#
# COMPACT_ATOMS: atom_id res chain seq x y z
N MET A 1 81.46 32.53 -43.26
CA MET A 1 80.93 32.86 -41.91
C MET A 1 79.46 32.51 -41.89
N ALA A 2 78.99 31.78 -40.88
CA ALA A 2 77.57 31.42 -40.77
C ALA A 2 76.73 32.61 -40.27
N ALA A 3 75.48 32.70 -40.71
CA ALA A 3 74.54 33.73 -40.26
C ALA A 3 74.24 33.56 -38.76
N GLN A 4 74.17 34.67 -38.02
CA GLN A 4 73.77 34.65 -36.62
C GLN A 4 72.23 34.67 -36.49
N PRO A 5 71.66 33.95 -35.50
CA PRO A 5 70.23 33.98 -35.25
C PRO A 5 69.76 35.34 -34.72
N ASP A 6 68.54 35.73 -35.12
CA ASP A 6 67.87 36.92 -34.60
C ASP A 6 67.12 36.59 -33.31
N PHE A 7 67.74 36.91 -32.17
CA PHE A 7 67.16 36.67 -30.86
C PHE A 7 65.88 37.47 -30.58
N ARG A 8 65.64 38.60 -31.26
CA ARG A 8 64.35 39.31 -31.13
C ARG A 8 63.25 38.53 -31.81
N GLN A 9 63.54 37.95 -32.97
CA GLN A 9 62.58 37.09 -33.67
C GLN A 9 62.28 35.83 -32.85
N VAL A 10 63.29 35.24 -32.22
CA VAL A 10 63.11 34.10 -31.29
C VAL A 10 62.26 34.49 -30.08
N ALA A 11 62.55 35.62 -29.43
CA ALA A 11 61.77 36.09 -28.29
C ALA A 11 60.31 36.38 -28.67
N GLY A 12 60.08 37.03 -29.83
CA GLY A 12 58.74 37.27 -30.36
C GLY A 12 57.97 35.98 -30.61
N ALA A 13 58.63 34.96 -31.19
CA ALA A 13 58.01 33.66 -31.42
C ALA A 13 57.59 32.97 -30.11
N PHE A 14 58.39 33.07 -29.04
CA PHE A 14 58.01 32.55 -27.72
C PHE A 14 56.81 33.29 -27.12
N THR A 15 56.75 34.61 -27.25
CA THR A 15 55.60 35.40 -26.78
C THR A 15 54.33 35.00 -27.52
N THR A 16 54.38 34.89 -28.85
CA THR A 16 53.24 34.43 -29.65
C THR A 16 52.81 33.01 -29.28
N LEU A 17 53.75 32.09 -29.05
CA LEU A 17 53.43 30.74 -28.62
C LEU A 17 52.74 30.75 -27.25
N ALA A 18 53.21 31.58 -26.31
CA ALA A 18 52.61 31.73 -24.98
C ALA A 18 51.18 32.29 -25.06
N GLU A 19 50.96 33.32 -25.86
CA GLU A 19 49.63 33.91 -26.10
C GLU A 19 48.65 32.91 -26.72
N GLN A 20 49.08 32.16 -27.73
CA GLN A 20 48.24 31.14 -28.36
C GLN A 20 47.96 29.96 -27.43
N SER A 21 48.94 29.58 -26.60
CA SER A 21 48.75 28.53 -25.58
C SER A 21 47.74 28.95 -24.51
N ALA A 22 47.65 30.25 -24.18
CA ALA A 22 46.65 30.77 -23.26
C ALA A 22 45.21 30.67 -23.79
N LEU A 23 45.01 30.48 -25.10
CA LEU A 23 43.70 30.30 -25.72
C LEU A 23 43.22 28.85 -25.75
N LEU A 24 44.06 27.87 -25.40
CA LEU A 24 43.71 26.44 -25.38
C LEU A 24 42.46 26.09 -24.54
N PRO A 25 42.17 26.74 -23.40
CA PRO A 25 40.93 26.51 -22.66
C PRO A 25 39.65 26.88 -23.44
N ASN A 26 39.76 27.74 -24.46
CA ASN A 26 38.63 28.12 -25.31
C ASN A 26 38.31 27.07 -26.39
N LEU A 27 39.10 25.99 -26.49
CA LEU A 27 38.84 24.93 -27.45
C LEU A 27 37.53 24.21 -27.10
N PRO A 28 36.59 24.05 -28.06
CA PRO A 28 35.30 23.39 -27.84
C PRO A 28 35.44 21.96 -27.29
N ALA A 29 36.52 21.26 -27.63
CA ALA A 29 36.82 19.92 -27.11
C ALA A 29 37.13 19.91 -25.60
N VAL A 30 37.71 20.99 -25.07
CA VAL A 30 38.04 21.14 -23.63
C VAL A 30 36.81 21.60 -22.84
N ASN A 31 36.01 22.51 -23.40
CA ASN A 31 34.75 22.96 -22.78
C ASN A 31 33.60 21.94 -22.89
N GLY A 32 33.49 21.23 -24.02
CA GLY A 32 32.44 20.24 -24.25
C GLY A 32 32.50 19.03 -23.31
N GLY A 33 33.69 18.68 -22.81
CA GLY A 33 33.84 17.67 -21.76
C GLY A 33 33.17 18.07 -20.45
N GLY A 34 33.19 19.35 -20.09
CA GLY A 34 32.51 19.88 -18.91
C GLY A 34 30.99 19.84 -19.03
N GLU A 35 30.45 20.22 -20.19
CA GLU A 35 29.01 20.16 -20.48
C GLU A 35 28.48 18.72 -20.48
N LEU A 36 29.23 17.78 -21.09
CA LEU A 36 28.89 16.37 -21.11
C LEU A 36 28.86 15.77 -19.69
N LEU A 37 29.84 16.13 -18.85
CA LEU A 37 29.86 15.72 -17.44
C LEU A 37 28.67 16.30 -16.67
N GLY A 38 28.28 17.54 -16.96
CA GLY A 38 27.09 18.17 -16.40
C GLY A 38 25.81 17.38 -16.73
N LEU A 39 25.61 17.08 -18.01
CA LEU A 39 24.48 16.28 -18.50
C LEU A 39 24.45 14.88 -17.89
N MET A 40 25.61 14.21 -17.78
CA MET A 40 25.71 12.89 -17.15
C MET A 40 25.36 12.93 -15.66
N GLN A 41 25.76 13.98 -14.95
CA GLN A 41 25.38 14.16 -13.55
C GLN A 41 23.88 14.42 -13.38
N GLU A 42 23.29 15.19 -14.28
CA GLU A 42 21.84 15.47 -14.28
C GLU A 42 21.04 14.20 -14.57
N MET A 43 21.41 13.45 -15.61
CA MET A 43 20.82 12.16 -15.94
C MET A 43 20.93 11.17 -14.76
N ARG A 44 22.05 11.13 -14.05
CA ARG A 44 22.19 10.30 -12.83
C ARG A 44 21.22 10.70 -11.73
N ARG A 45 21.01 12.01 -11.52
CA ARG A 45 20.03 12.50 -10.54
C ARG A 45 18.60 12.13 -10.95
N GLU A 46 18.26 12.26 -12.22
CA GLU A 46 16.95 11.85 -12.75
C GLU A 46 16.72 10.35 -12.60
N MET A 47 17.71 9.52 -12.96
CA MET A 47 17.63 8.06 -12.76
C MET A 47 17.44 7.69 -11.28
N THR A 48 18.10 8.41 -10.36
CA THR A 48 17.94 8.19 -8.92
C THR A 48 16.53 8.55 -8.43
N ARG A 49 15.99 9.66 -8.94
CA ARG A 49 14.60 10.07 -8.67
C ARG A 49 13.61 9.06 -9.22
N LEU A 50 13.83 8.56 -10.44
CA LEU A 50 13.00 7.54 -11.07
C LEU A 50 13.02 6.24 -10.26
N ALA A 51 14.19 5.74 -9.89
CA ALA A 51 14.32 4.53 -9.05
C ALA A 51 13.56 4.68 -7.72
N THR A 52 13.65 5.85 -7.09
CA THR A 52 12.89 6.15 -5.86
C THR A 52 11.38 6.17 -6.10
N ALA A 53 10.93 6.75 -7.22
CA ALA A 53 9.51 6.80 -7.57
C ALA A 53 8.96 5.40 -7.86
N VAL A 54 9.72 4.57 -8.59
CA VAL A 54 9.35 3.17 -8.89
C VAL A 54 9.24 2.36 -7.59
N GLY A 55 10.20 2.45 -6.67
CA GLY A 55 10.11 1.73 -5.39
C GLY A 55 8.91 2.15 -4.54
N ARG A 56 8.48 3.42 -4.62
CA ARG A 56 7.23 3.88 -3.97
C ARG A 56 5.99 3.29 -4.64
N ILE A 57 5.99 3.15 -5.97
CA ILE A 57 4.89 2.52 -6.70
C ILE A 57 4.77 1.05 -6.33
N GLU A 58 5.88 0.31 -6.31
CA GLU A 58 5.90 -1.11 -5.91
C GLU A 58 5.31 -1.29 -4.50
N THR A 59 5.76 -0.47 -3.54
CA THR A 59 5.25 -0.52 -2.17
C THR A 59 3.73 -0.26 -2.10
N ARG A 60 3.23 0.71 -2.88
CA ARG A 60 1.80 1.01 -2.95
C ARG A 60 1.02 -0.11 -3.62
N LEU A 61 1.57 -0.72 -4.67
CA LEU A 61 0.93 -1.83 -5.38
C LEU A 61 0.78 -3.03 -4.46
N SER A 62 1.81 -3.39 -3.70
CA SER A 62 1.73 -4.48 -2.72
C SER A 62 0.69 -4.20 -1.61
N ALA A 63 0.56 -2.95 -1.17
CA ALA A 63 -0.49 -2.58 -0.20
C ALA A 63 -1.90 -2.70 -0.80
N VAL A 64 -2.05 -2.33 -2.08
CA VAL A 64 -3.31 -2.49 -2.82
C VAL A 64 -3.66 -3.96 -2.98
N GLU A 65 -2.71 -4.81 -3.41
CA GLU A 65 -2.89 -6.26 -3.53
C GLU A 65 -3.34 -6.90 -2.21
N ALA A 66 -2.69 -6.55 -1.10
CA ALA A 66 -3.09 -7.03 0.22
C ALA A 66 -4.52 -6.59 0.60
N THR A 67 -4.91 -5.36 0.26
CA THR A 67 -6.26 -4.84 0.51
C THR A 67 -7.31 -5.54 -0.37
N LEU A 68 -6.99 -5.81 -1.63
CA LEU A 68 -7.86 -6.57 -2.54
C LEU A 68 -8.04 -8.02 -2.04
N GLY A 69 -6.97 -8.64 -1.55
CA GLY A 69 -7.02 -9.96 -0.94
C GLY A 69 -7.97 -10.01 0.26
N SER A 70 -7.82 -9.09 1.20
CA SER A 70 -8.68 -9.03 2.40
C SER A 70 -10.14 -8.71 2.08
N LEU A 71 -10.39 -7.86 1.08
CA LEU A 71 -11.75 -7.61 0.57
C LEU A 71 -12.36 -8.87 -0.05
N GLY A 72 -11.58 -9.63 -0.82
CA GLY A 72 -12.01 -10.90 -1.40
C GLY A 72 -12.42 -11.93 -0.35
N GLU A 73 -11.61 -12.09 0.69
CA GLU A 73 -11.92 -12.98 1.83
C GLU A 73 -13.18 -12.53 2.57
N ARG A 74 -13.32 -11.23 2.82
CA ARG A 74 -14.51 -10.67 3.48
C ARG A 74 -15.78 -10.86 2.66
N LEU A 75 -15.72 -10.69 1.33
CA LEU A 75 -16.85 -10.94 0.44
C LEU A 75 -17.26 -12.41 0.44
N ALA A 76 -16.30 -13.34 0.44
CA ALA A 76 -16.58 -14.77 0.55
C ALA A 76 -17.24 -15.12 1.90
N ALA A 77 -16.75 -14.54 3.01
CA ALA A 77 -17.35 -14.71 4.33
C ALA A 77 -18.78 -14.15 4.38
N GLU A 78 -19.03 -12.98 3.80
CA GLU A 78 -20.36 -12.36 3.76
C GLU A 78 -21.34 -13.17 2.89
N SER A 79 -20.88 -13.73 1.76
CA SER A 79 -21.69 -14.62 0.93
C SER A 79 -22.11 -15.88 1.70
N ALA A 80 -21.18 -16.52 2.40
CA ALA A 80 -21.47 -17.67 3.25
C ALA A 80 -22.42 -17.31 4.42
N ASN A 81 -22.23 -16.13 5.01
CA ASN A 81 -23.10 -15.61 6.06
C ASN A 81 -24.52 -15.36 5.56
N ASN A 82 -24.70 -14.83 4.35
CA ASN A 82 -26.02 -14.64 3.76
C ASN A 82 -26.77 -15.98 3.58
N LEU A 83 -26.06 -17.03 3.15
CA LEU A 83 -26.65 -18.37 3.08
C LEU A 83 -27.03 -18.87 4.48
N ALA A 84 -26.13 -18.75 5.46
CA ALA A 84 -26.40 -19.17 6.84
C ALA A 84 -27.59 -18.41 7.46
N ARG A 85 -27.69 -17.09 7.24
CA ARG A 85 -28.84 -16.26 7.64
C ARG A 85 -30.15 -16.75 7.05
N SER A 86 -30.15 -17.08 5.76
CA SER A 86 -31.31 -17.63 5.07
C SER A 86 -31.75 -18.98 5.66
N LEU A 87 -30.79 -19.88 5.93
CA LEU A 87 -31.07 -21.18 6.56
C LEU A 87 -31.60 -21.02 7.99
N ASN A 88 -31.01 -20.12 8.77
CA ASN A 88 -31.43 -19.82 10.15
C ASN A 88 -32.85 -19.28 10.21
N GLY A 89 -33.20 -18.37 9.29
CA GLY A 89 -34.57 -17.87 9.14
C GLY A 89 -35.55 -18.96 8.75
N ALA A 90 -35.20 -19.80 7.76
CA ALA A 90 -36.05 -20.92 7.32
C ALA A 90 -36.27 -21.97 8.43
N ALA A 91 -35.25 -22.22 9.25
CA ALA A 91 -35.33 -23.12 10.41
C ALA A 91 -35.96 -22.47 11.66
N ASN A 92 -36.41 -21.20 11.57
CA ASN A 92 -36.91 -20.41 12.70
C ASN A 92 -36.00 -20.46 13.93
N GLY A 93 -34.68 -20.53 13.72
CA GLY A 93 -33.67 -20.62 14.77
C GLY A 93 -33.70 -21.88 15.64
N GLN A 94 -34.37 -22.96 15.22
CA GLN A 94 -34.31 -24.26 15.91
C GLN A 94 -32.88 -24.81 15.95
N VAL A 95 -32.17 -24.70 14.83
CA VAL A 95 -30.73 -24.97 14.72
C VAL A 95 -30.09 -23.81 13.99
N LEU A 96 -29.20 -23.10 14.67
CA LEU A 96 -28.45 -21.99 14.10
C LEU A 96 -27.19 -22.52 13.41
N GLN A 97 -27.13 -22.27 12.11
CA GLN A 97 -25.91 -22.36 11.32
C GLN A 97 -24.95 -21.25 11.76
N PRO A 98 -23.68 -21.58 12.01
CA PRO A 98 -22.69 -20.63 12.46
C PRO A 98 -22.34 -19.62 11.36
N LEU A 99 -22.30 -18.35 11.74
CA LEU A 99 -21.74 -17.30 10.89
C LEU A 99 -20.20 -17.35 10.93
N ARG A 100 -19.60 -16.94 9.84
CA ARG A 100 -18.18 -16.68 9.70
C ARG A 100 -17.85 -15.26 10.16
N SER A 101 -16.69 -15.13 10.78
CA SER A 101 -16.08 -13.86 11.12
C SER A 101 -15.79 -13.06 9.84
N LEU A 102 -16.19 -11.79 9.82
CA LEU A 102 -15.82 -10.85 8.75
C LEU A 102 -14.42 -10.28 8.94
N VAL A 103 -13.81 -10.53 10.09
CA VAL A 103 -12.43 -10.13 10.41
C VAL A 103 -11.44 -11.22 10.01
N THR A 104 -11.77 -12.49 10.28
CA THR A 104 -10.84 -13.63 10.04
C THR A 104 -11.27 -14.58 8.92
N GLY A 105 -12.50 -14.46 8.41
CA GLY A 105 -13.07 -15.36 7.38
C GLY A 105 -13.40 -16.78 7.86
N ARG A 106 -13.06 -17.12 9.11
CA ARG A 106 -13.26 -18.44 9.71
C ARG A 106 -14.61 -18.53 10.42
N PHE A 107 -15.06 -19.74 10.70
CA PHE A 107 -16.23 -19.94 11.56
C PHE A 107 -15.94 -19.40 12.97
N VAL A 108 -16.92 -18.73 13.57
CA VAL A 108 -16.84 -18.32 14.96
C VAL A 108 -17.04 -19.56 15.84
N GLU A 109 -15.98 -20.05 16.49
CA GLU A 109 -16.02 -21.31 17.26
C GLU A 109 -17.04 -21.31 18.40
N SER A 110 -17.27 -20.14 19.02
CA SER A 110 -18.22 -19.95 20.13
C SER A 110 -19.62 -19.53 19.65
N PHE A 111 -19.99 -19.82 18.40
CA PHE A 111 -21.30 -19.45 17.88
C PHE A 111 -22.41 -20.32 18.49
N PRO A 112 -23.52 -19.73 18.98
CA PRO A 112 -24.61 -20.47 19.60
C PRO A 112 -25.29 -21.39 18.57
N ARG A 113 -25.63 -22.62 18.98
CA ARG A 113 -26.30 -23.61 18.13
C ARG A 113 -27.81 -23.46 18.10
N THR A 114 -28.38 -22.72 19.07
CA THR A 114 -29.83 -22.49 19.18
C THR A 114 -30.13 -21.07 19.64
N LEU A 115 -31.37 -20.60 19.43
CA LEU A 115 -31.83 -19.31 19.96
C LEU A 115 -31.82 -19.24 21.50
N ALA A 116 -31.99 -20.38 22.18
CA ALA A 116 -31.94 -20.46 23.63
C ALA A 116 -30.51 -20.20 24.13
N GLU A 117 -29.51 -20.87 23.54
CA GLU A 117 -28.10 -20.63 23.84
C GLU A 117 -27.69 -19.18 23.58
N LEU A 118 -28.13 -18.60 22.45
CA LEU A 118 -27.94 -17.18 22.14
C LEU A 118 -28.61 -16.29 23.21
N GLY A 119 -29.79 -16.69 23.67
CA GLY A 119 -30.54 -16.07 24.76
C GLY A 119 -29.80 -16.05 26.10
N ASP A 120 -28.99 -17.06 26.37
CA ASP A 120 -28.27 -17.21 27.63
C ASP A 120 -26.86 -16.58 27.61
N MET A 121 -26.40 -16.12 26.45
CA MET A 121 -25.10 -15.45 26.32
C MET A 121 -25.01 -14.20 27.20
N ASN A 122 -23.87 -14.07 27.87
CA ASN A 122 -23.52 -12.88 28.63
C ASN A 122 -23.05 -11.73 27.71
N GLY A 123 -23.05 -10.50 28.25
CA GLY A 123 -22.74 -9.30 27.46
C GLY A 123 -21.34 -9.30 26.83
N ARG A 124 -20.34 -9.91 27.48
CA ARG A 124 -18.98 -10.01 26.93
C ARG A 124 -18.93 -10.95 25.73
N ALA A 125 -19.56 -12.12 25.83
CA ALA A 125 -19.62 -13.09 24.74
C ALA A 125 -20.38 -12.52 23.53
N LEU A 126 -21.47 -11.78 23.77
CA LEU A 126 -22.19 -11.07 22.70
C LEU A 126 -21.33 -10.01 22.03
N THR A 127 -20.55 -9.23 22.80
CA THR A 127 -19.64 -8.23 22.22
C THR A 127 -18.57 -8.86 21.35
N VAL A 128 -17.89 -9.91 21.84
CA VAL A 128 -16.87 -10.62 21.04
C VAL A 128 -17.47 -11.14 19.75
N LEU A 129 -18.67 -11.72 19.80
CA LEU A 129 -19.29 -12.29 18.61
C LEU A 129 -19.73 -11.19 17.62
N LEU A 130 -20.22 -10.05 18.09
CA LEU A 130 -20.53 -8.90 17.24
C LEU A 130 -19.27 -8.31 16.58
N GLU A 131 -18.17 -8.22 17.32
CA GLU A 131 -16.87 -7.76 16.81
C GLU A 131 -16.31 -8.70 15.73
N GLU A 132 -16.41 -10.02 15.93
CA GLU A 132 -16.05 -11.02 14.91
C GLU A 132 -16.92 -10.88 13.65
N LEU A 133 -18.19 -10.49 13.80
CA LEU A 133 -19.08 -10.17 12.68
C LEU A 133 -18.82 -8.77 12.09
N GLY A 134 -17.84 -8.02 12.60
CA GLY A 134 -17.45 -6.70 12.08
C GLY A 134 -18.30 -5.54 12.59
N TYR A 135 -19.07 -5.72 13.68
CA TYR A 135 -19.93 -4.71 14.27
C TYR A 135 -19.42 -4.31 15.66
N SER A 136 -19.09 -3.03 15.83
CA SER A 136 -18.94 -2.44 17.16
C SER A 136 -20.31 -1.94 17.63
N PHE A 137 -20.81 -2.50 18.74
CA PHE A 137 -22.12 -2.16 19.27
C PHE A 137 -22.00 -1.65 20.71
N GLU A 138 -22.26 -0.35 20.89
CA GLU A 138 -22.32 0.31 22.20
C GLU A 138 -23.76 0.35 22.68
N GLY A 139 -24.13 -0.62 23.52
CA GLY A 139 -25.48 -0.71 24.08
C GLY A 139 -25.58 -1.79 25.15
N SER A 140 -26.77 -1.92 25.72
CA SER A 140 -27.08 -2.90 26.75
C SER A 140 -26.94 -4.34 26.24
N THR A 141 -26.80 -5.29 27.16
CA THR A 141 -26.73 -6.72 26.83
C THR A 141 -27.99 -7.19 26.09
N ALA A 142 -29.16 -6.65 26.45
CA ALA A 142 -30.43 -6.97 25.81
C ALA A 142 -30.47 -6.48 24.35
N GLU A 143 -29.99 -5.26 24.08
CA GLU A 143 -29.92 -4.70 22.73
C GLU A 143 -28.92 -5.47 21.86
N LYS A 144 -27.73 -5.77 22.38
CA LYS A 144 -26.72 -6.61 21.69
C LYS A 144 -27.30 -7.96 21.29
N ARG A 145 -28.07 -8.58 22.20
CA ARG A 145 -28.74 -9.86 21.95
C ARG A 145 -29.80 -9.75 20.86
N ARG A 146 -30.65 -8.71 20.90
CA ARG A 146 -31.66 -8.46 19.87
C ARG A 146 -31.01 -8.23 18.51
N TYR A 147 -29.94 -7.44 18.48
CA TYR A 147 -29.18 -7.15 17.27
C TYR A 147 -28.55 -8.42 16.69
N LEU A 148 -27.96 -9.28 17.54
CA LEU A 148 -27.38 -10.55 17.09
C LEU A 148 -28.45 -11.51 16.53
N LYS A 149 -29.63 -11.60 17.15
CA LYS A 149 -30.75 -12.40 16.60
C LYS A 149 -31.17 -11.94 15.20
N HIS A 150 -31.14 -10.63 14.97
CA HIS A 150 -31.41 -10.05 13.67
C HIS A 150 -30.31 -10.39 12.66
N LEU A 151 -29.03 -10.25 13.04
CA LEU A 151 -27.89 -10.64 12.20
C LEU A 151 -27.87 -12.13 11.85
N CYS A 152 -28.45 -12.99 12.71
CA CYS A 152 -28.63 -14.41 12.44
C CYS A 152 -29.80 -14.70 11.47
N GLY A 153 -30.63 -13.71 11.12
CA GLY A 153 -31.77 -13.87 10.20
C GLY A 153 -33.06 -14.41 10.85
N VAL A 154 -33.17 -14.38 12.18
CA VAL A 154 -34.23 -15.11 12.92
C VAL A 154 -35.35 -14.21 13.46
N VAL A 155 -35.12 -12.89 13.54
CA VAL A 155 -36.12 -11.92 14.02
C VAL A 155 -36.29 -10.81 12.99
N THR A 156 -37.53 -10.63 12.50
CA THR A 156 -37.90 -9.68 11.45
C THR A 156 -38.34 -8.29 11.92
N GLU A 157 -38.53 -8.06 13.23
CA GLU A 157 -38.99 -6.75 13.73
C GLU A 157 -37.97 -6.04 14.65
N LEU A 158 -37.35 -4.99 14.09
CA LEU A 158 -36.76 -3.86 14.81
C LEU A 158 -37.83 -2.77 14.93
N VAL A 159 -38.82 -2.98 15.79
CA VAL A 159 -39.70 -1.90 16.29
C VAL A 159 -39.24 -1.45 17.67
#